data_AF-A0A7V9T7B9-F1
#
_entry.id   AF-A0A7V9T7B9-F1
#
_cell.length_a   1.000
_cell.length_b   1.000
_cell.length_c   1.000
_cell.angle_alpha   90.00
_cell.angle_beta   90.00
_cell.angle_gamma   90.00
#
_symmetry.space_group_name_H-M   'P 1'
#
loop_
_entity.id
_entity.type
_entity.pdbx_description
1 polymer ?
#
loop_
_entity_poly.entity_id
_entity_poly.type
_entity_poly.pdbx_seq_one_letter_code
_entity_poly.pdbx_strand_id
1 'polypeptide(L)'
;MVQLEQDALVARLARYPVDRYPVQHATTQFHLGSVLLHAGQSDPARQALAAARDVFGRAGMRLEQAKAAVMLGVAMRTAGRLDEATAAFTAAGTVLA
;
A
#
# COMPACT_ATOMS: atom_id res chain seq x y z
N MET A 1 -13.09 -3.14 -16.32
CA MET A 1 -12.22 -1.94 -16.22
C MET A 1 -11.16 -2.11 -15.14
N VAL A 2 -11.55 -2.40 -13.89
CA VAL A 2 -10.63 -2.63 -12.75
C VAL A 2 -9.53 -3.66 -13.03
N GLN A 3 -9.84 -4.78 -13.66
CA GLN A 3 -8.84 -5.80 -14.00
C GLN A 3 -7.72 -5.27 -14.92
N LEU A 4 -8.08 -4.50 -15.96
CA LEU A 4 -7.09 -3.92 -16.89
C LEU A 4 -6.17 -2.93 -16.18
N GLU A 5 -6.70 -2.19 -15.21
CA GLU A 5 -5.93 -1.26 -14.39
C GLU A 5 -4.96 -2.00 -13.45
N GLN A 6 -5.40 -3.10 -12.84
CA GLN A 6 -4.53 -3.97 -12.04
C GLN A 6 -3.40 -4.55 -12.88
N ASP A 7 -3.71 -5.11 -14.05
CA ASP A 7 -2.71 -5.72 -14.94
C ASP A 7 -1.67 -4.67 -15.40
N ALA A 8 -2.12 -3.45 -15.71
CA ALA A 8 -1.22 -2.35 -16.06
C ALA A 8 -0.28 -1.95 -14.90
N LEU A 9 -0.77 -1.96 -13.66
CA LEU A 9 0.03 -1.67 -12.47
C LEU A 9 1.02 -2.80 -12.18
N VAL A 10 0.63 -4.07 -12.35
CA VAL A 10 1.54 -5.22 -12.24
C VAL A 10 2.66 -5.14 -13.27
N ALA A 11 2.33 -4.86 -14.54
CA ALA A 11 3.33 -4.64 -15.58
C ALA A 11 4.25 -3.44 -15.27
N ARG A 12 3.74 -2.42 -14.58
CA ARG A 12 4.53 -1.27 -14.12
C ARG A 12 5.51 -1.66 -13.00
N LEU A 13 5.15 -2.56 -12.09
CA LEU A 13 6.07 -3.08 -11.07
C LEU A 13 7.26 -3.81 -11.69
N ALA A 14 7.05 -4.57 -12.76
CA ALA A 14 8.14 -5.23 -13.49
C ALA A 14 9.10 -4.22 -14.14
N ARG A 15 8.60 -3.07 -14.61
CA ARG A 15 9.41 -1.99 -15.19
C ARG A 15 10.13 -1.15 -14.13
N TYR A 16 9.60 -1.07 -12.91
CA TYR A 16 10.18 -0.35 -11.78
C TYR A 16 10.52 -1.32 -10.64
N PRO A 17 11.58 -2.13 -10.78
CA PRO A 17 12.05 -2.97 -9.68
C PRO A 17 12.48 -2.11 -8.50
N VAL A 18 12.23 -2.60 -7.28
CA VAL A 18 12.48 -1.87 -6.02
C VAL A 18 13.94 -1.45 -5.86
N ASP A 19 14.89 -2.25 -6.35
CA ASP A 19 16.33 -1.98 -6.20
C ASP A 19 16.82 -0.78 -7.03
N ARG A 20 16.15 -0.49 -8.15
CA ARG A 20 16.54 0.59 -9.08
C ARG A 20 15.63 1.81 -8.99
N TYR A 21 14.35 1.59 -8.67
CA TYR A 21 13.32 2.62 -8.65
C TYR A 21 12.43 2.48 -7.40
N PRO A 22 12.99 2.57 -6.18
CA PRO A 22 12.24 2.27 -4.95
C PRO A 22 11.01 3.15 -4.78
N VAL A 23 11.12 4.45 -5.07
CA VAL A 23 9.99 5.38 -4.93
C VAL A 23 8.90 5.10 -5.96
N GLN A 24 9.25 4.88 -7.23
CA GLN A 24 8.27 4.55 -8.27
C GLN A 24 7.63 3.18 -8.01
N HIS A 25 8.40 2.22 -7.49
CA HIS A 25 7.90 0.91 -7.07
C HIS A 25 6.86 1.07 -5.94
N ALA A 26 7.21 1.80 -4.88
CA ALA A 26 6.32 2.05 -3.75
C ALA A 26 5.03 2.77 -4.15
N THR A 27 5.11 3.80 -5.00
CA THR A 27 3.94 4.49 -5.53
C THR A 27 3.07 3.55 -6.35
N THR A 28 3.67 2.69 -7.18
CA THR A 28 2.92 1.70 -7.97
C THR A 28 2.23 0.67 -7.07
N GLN A 29 2.91 0.19 -6.02
CA GLN A 29 2.33 -0.69 -5.00
C GLN A 29 1.15 -0.02 -4.26
N PHE A 30 1.28 1.27 -3.91
CA PHE A 30 0.21 2.02 -3.27
C PHE A 30 -1.05 2.09 -4.15
N HIS A 31 -0.88 2.43 -5.43
CA HIS A 31 -1.99 2.48 -6.38
C HIS A 31 -2.61 1.09 -6.61
N LEU A 32 -1.78 0.05 -6.75
CA LEU A 32 -2.26 -1.33 -6.89
C LEU A 32 -3.10 -1.73 -5.68
N GLY A 33 -2.63 -1.44 -4.46
CA GLY A 33 -3.37 -1.67 -3.23
C GLY A 33 -4.73 -0.95 -3.17
N SER A 34 -4.78 0.30 -3.62
CA SER A 34 -6.03 1.06 -3.73
C SER A 34 -7.01 0.40 -4.70
N VAL A 35 -6.56 0.03 -5.91
CA VAL A 35 -7.41 -0.61 -6.92
C VAL A 35 -7.91 -1.98 -6.44
N LEU A 36 -7.05 -2.77 -5.78
CA LEU A 36 -7.43 -4.05 -5.16
C LEU A 36 -8.49 -3.87 -4.07
N LEU A 37 -8.41 -2.81 -3.26
CA LEU A 37 -9.45 -2.50 -2.28
C LEU A 37 -10.80 -2.21 -2.91
N HIS A 38 -10.82 -1.40 -3.97
CA HIS A 38 -12.05 -1.10 -4.71
C HIS A 38 -12.66 -2.35 -5.34
N ALA A 39 -11.83 -3.35 -5.65
CA ALA A 39 -12.26 -4.67 -6.13
C ALA A 39 -12.71 -5.64 -5.03
N GLY A 40 -12.64 -5.25 -3.75
CA GLY A 40 -12.93 -6.13 -2.60
C GLY A 40 -11.83 -7.14 -2.27
N GLN A 41 -10.69 -7.06 -2.96
CA GLN A 41 -9.54 -7.97 -2.79
C GLN A 41 -8.65 -7.50 -1.63
N SER A 42 -9.20 -7.60 -0.41
CA SER A 42 -8.59 -6.99 0.79
C SER A 42 -7.22 -7.56 1.15
N ASP A 43 -6.98 -8.86 0.99
CA ASP A 43 -5.68 -9.47 1.30
C ASP A 43 -4.57 -9.10 0.30
N PRO A 44 -4.78 -9.22 -1.03
CA PRO A 44 -3.84 -8.68 -2.00
C PRO A 44 -3.56 -7.19 -1.80
N ALA A 45 -4.60 -6.39 -1.48
CA ALA A 45 -4.41 -4.98 -1.21
C ALA A 45 -3.53 -4.73 0.01
N ARG A 46 -3.75 -5.48 1.09
CA ARG A 46 -2.94 -5.42 2.31
C ARG A 46 -1.47 -5.67 2.01
N GLN A 47 -1.14 -6.66 1.17
CA GLN A 47 0.24 -6.96 0.78
C GLN A 47 0.88 -5.80 0.01
N ALA A 48 0.18 -5.27 -1.00
CA ALA A 48 0.69 -4.15 -1.81
C ALA A 48 0.91 -2.89 -0.95
N LEU A 49 -0.04 -2.55 -0.07
CA LEU A 49 0.04 -1.38 0.80
C LEU A 49 1.15 -1.50 1.86
N ALA A 50 1.37 -2.72 2.39
CA ALA A 50 2.50 -2.98 3.29
C ALA A 50 3.84 -2.80 2.56
N ALA A 51 3.98 -3.32 1.34
CA ALA A 51 5.18 -3.12 0.53
C ALA A 51 5.45 -1.64 0.26
N ALA A 52 4.41 -0.87 -0.10
CA ALA A 52 4.52 0.58 -0.30
C ALA A 52 4.99 1.29 0.97
N ARG A 53 4.35 1.03 2.11
CA ARG A 53 4.70 1.61 3.42
C ARG A 53 6.16 1.36 3.76
N ASP A 54 6.62 0.11 3.63
CA ASP A 54 7.98 -0.26 4.03
C ASP A 54 9.04 0.38 3.14
N VAL A 55 8.78 0.48 1.83
CA VAL A 55 9.70 1.12 0.89
C VAL A 55 9.72 2.65 1.11
N PHE A 56 8.57 3.30 1.30
CA PHE A 56 8.52 4.73 1.63
C PHE A 56 9.25 5.03 2.94
N GLY A 57 9.10 4.18 3.95
CA GLY A 57 9.84 4.30 5.21
C GLY A 57 11.35 4.22 5.03
N ARG A 58 11.84 3.24 4.26
CA ARG A 58 13.28 3.13 3.91
C ARG A 58 13.78 4.33 3.11
N ALA A 59 12.93 4.95 2.30
CA ALA A 59 13.25 6.15 1.52
C ALA A 59 13.13 7.46 2.32
N GLY A 60 12.75 7.42 3.61
CA GLY A 60 12.55 8.61 4.44
C GLY A 60 11.29 9.43 4.09
N MET A 61 10.41 8.89 3.25
CA MET A 61 9.19 9.55 2.78
C MET A 61 8.05 9.38 3.80
N ARG A 62 8.13 10.09 4.92
CA ARG A 62 7.22 9.88 6.07
C ARG A 62 5.75 10.11 5.75
N LEU A 63 5.43 11.12 4.93
CA LEU A 63 4.05 11.40 4.56
C LEU A 63 3.44 10.26 3.73
N GLU A 64 4.20 9.75 2.76
CA GLU A 64 3.81 8.65 1.89
C GLU A 64 3.72 7.34 2.68
N GLN A 65 4.67 7.11 3.60
CA GLN A 65 4.64 5.99 4.53
C GLN A 65 3.37 6.02 5.39
N ALA A 66 3.01 7.18 5.95
CA ALA A 66 1.79 7.34 6.75
C ALA A 66 0.53 7.10 5.91
N LYS A 67 0.45 7.65 4.68
CA LYS A 67 -0.66 7.39 3.75
C LYS A 67 -0.82 5.90 3.45
N ALA A 68 0.27 5.19 3.18
CA ALA A 68 0.24 3.75 2.95
C ALA A 68 -0.20 2.97 4.20
N ALA A 69 0.23 3.38 5.39
CA ALA A 69 -0.20 2.78 6.65
C ALA A 69 -1.70 2.99 6.94
N VAL A 70 -2.25 4.18 6.65
CA VAL A 70 -3.70 4.43 6.75
C VAL A 70 -4.47 3.52 5.81
N MET A 71 -4.06 3.43 4.55
CA MET A 71 -4.72 2.56 3.58
C MET A 71 -4.62 1.08 3.97
N LEU A 72 -3.51 0.65 4.59
CA LEU A 72 -3.36 -0.69 5.14
C LEU A 72 -4.40 -0.98 6.24
N GLY A 73 -4.63 -0.01 7.13
CA GLY A 73 -5.70 -0.10 8.14
C GLY A 73 -7.10 -0.17 7.51
N VAL A 74 -7.34 0.58 6.44
CA VAL A 74 -8.58 0.47 5.66
C VAL A 74 -8.74 -0.94 5.09
N ALA A 75 -7.68 -1.54 4.53
CA ALA A 75 -7.73 -2.91 4.00
C ALA A 75 -8.05 -3.96 5.06
N MET A 76 -7.43 -3.86 6.24
CA MET A 76 -7.69 -4.75 7.37
C MET A 76 -9.13 -4.61 7.87
N ARG A 77 -9.65 -3.38 7.94
CA ARG A 77 -11.04 -3.12 8.32
C ARG A 77 -12.02 -3.74 7.34
N THR A 78 -11.80 -3.59 6.03
CA THR A 78 -12.65 -4.19 4.98
C THR A 78 -12.64 -5.73 5.06
N ALA A 79 -11.53 -6.33 5.50
CA ALA A 79 -11.41 -7.76 5.76
C ALA A 79 -12.02 -8.22 7.11
N GLY A 80 -12.62 -7.32 7.90
CA GLY A 80 -13.14 -7.64 9.24
C GLY A 80 -12.09 -7.80 10.34
N ARG A 81 -10.82 -7.46 10.06
CA ARG A 81 -9.68 -7.60 10.98
C ARG A 81 -9.49 -6.31 11.79
N LEU A 82 -10.45 -6.02 12.66
CA LEU A 82 -10.57 -4.71 13.33
C LEU A 82 -9.41 -4.38 14.28
N ASP A 83 -8.88 -5.38 15.01
CA ASP A 83 -7.75 -5.16 15.92
C ASP A 83 -6.48 -4.75 15.15
N GLU A 84 -6.23 -5.41 14.02
CA GLU A 84 -5.09 -5.07 13.15
C GLU A 84 -5.27 -3.72 12.46
N ALA A 85 -6.50 -3.38 12.07
CA ALA A 85 -6.81 -2.06 11.53
C ALA A 85 -6.50 -0.96 12.55
N THR A 86 -6.89 -1.14 13.81
CA THR A 86 -6.57 -0.22 14.91
C THR A 86 -5.07 -0.04 15.06
N ALA A 87 -4.32 -1.14 15.12
CA ALA A 87 -2.85 -1.10 15.20
C ALA A 87 -2.22 -0.34 14.02
N ALA A 88 -2.73 -0.55 12.79
CA ALA A 88 -2.25 0.15 11.60
C ALA A 88 -2.54 1.66 11.65
N PHE A 89 -3.71 2.08 12.12
CA PHE A 89 -4.04 3.50 12.28
C PHE A 89 -3.19 4.17 13.36
N THR A 90 -2.97 3.51 14.50
CA THR A 90 -2.08 4.02 15.54
C THR A 90 -0.65 4.18 15.03
N ALA A 91 -0.13 3.18 14.31
CA ALA A 91 1.19 3.26 13.70
C ALA A 91 1.29 4.38 12.67
N ALA A 92 0.25 4.65 11.88
CA ALA A 92 0.25 5.77 10.94
C ALA A 92 0.37 7.13 11.65
N GLY A 93 -0.26 7.28 12.83
CA GLY A 93 -0.19 8.49 13.64
C GLY A 93 1.21 8.76 14.21
N THR A 94 2.01 7.71 14.48
CA THR A 94 3.36 7.87 15.02
C THR A 94 4.42 8.14 13.94
N VAL A 95 4.15 7.82 12.67
CA VAL A 95 5.09 8.08 11.56
C VAL A 95 5.32 9.58 11.33
N LEU A 96 4.34 10.42 11.67
CA LEU A 96 4.41 11.88 11.50
C LEU A 96 4.85 12.64 12.76
N ALA A 97 5.05 11.94 13.89
CA ALA A 97 5.53 12.50 15.15
C ALA A 97 7.07 12.59 15.16
#